data_AF-G7PY31-F1
#
_entry.id   AF-G7PY31-F1
#
_cell.length_a   1.000
_cell.length_b   1.000
_cell.length_c   1.000
_cell.angle_alpha   90.00
_cell.angle_beta   90.00
_cell.angle_gamma   90.00
#
_symmetry.space_group_name_H-M   'P 1'
#
loop_
_entity.id
_entity.type
_entity.pdbx_description
1 polymer ?
#
loop_
_entity_poly.entity_id
_entity_poly.type
_entity_poly.pdbx_seq_one_letter_code
_entity_poly.pdbx_strand_id
1 'polypeptide(L)'
;CVGSCGGRTFQHTVRLLVYAFPDQLTISPAALVPGDPEVACTAHKVTPVDPNALSFSLLLGDQELEGAQALGPEVEEEEEPQEEEDVLFRVTERWRLPTLATPVLPALYCQATMRLPGLELSHRQAIP
;
A
#
# COMPACT_ATOMS: atom_id res chain seq x y z
N CYS A 1 -24.67 18.53 5.81
CA CYS A 1 -25.29 19.08 7.04
C CYS A 1 -26.10 20.32 6.71
N VAL A 2 -27.34 20.40 7.18
CA VAL A 2 -28.19 21.59 7.02
C VAL A 2 -28.57 22.09 8.40
N GLY A 3 -28.39 23.39 8.65
CA GLY A 3 -28.78 24.05 9.89
C GLY A 3 -29.65 25.26 9.61
N SER A 4 -30.59 25.57 10.51
CA SER A 4 -31.44 26.76 10.40
C SER A 4 -31.34 27.64 11.63
N CYS A 5 -31.35 28.96 11.42
CA CYS A 5 -31.36 29.96 12.48
C CYS A 5 -32.18 31.17 12.01
N GLY A 6 -33.25 31.52 12.75
CA GLY A 6 -34.04 32.73 12.51
C GLY A 6 -34.61 32.86 11.08
N GLY A 7 -35.00 31.76 10.44
CA GLY A 7 -35.53 31.75 9.07
C GLY A 7 -34.47 31.73 7.96
N ARG A 8 -33.18 31.66 8.29
CA ARG A 8 -32.08 31.43 7.33
C ARG A 8 -31.64 29.98 7.39
N THR A 9 -31.34 29.41 6.22
CA THR A 9 -30.84 28.04 6.09
C THR A 9 -29.39 28.08 5.65
N PHE A 10 -28.55 27.31 6.35
CA PHE A 10 -27.14 27.12 6.03
C PHE A 10 -26.94 25.67 5.62
N GLN A 11 -26.21 25.46 4.54
CA GLN A 11 -25.85 24.14 4.05
C GLN A 11 -24.34 24.01 4.01
N HIS A 12 -23.85 22.88 4.48
CA HIS A 12 -22.47 22.47 4.34
C HIS A 12 -22.40 21.06 3.77
N THR A 13 -21.58 20.86 2.74
CA THR A 13 -21.38 19.57 2.09
C THR A 13 -20.11 18.94 2.62
N VAL A 14 -20.23 17.72 3.12
CA VAL A 14 -19.09 16.90 3.57
C VAL A 14 -19.01 15.68 2.67
N ARG A 15 -17.79 15.26 2.34
CA ARG A 15 -17.53 13.99 1.66
C ARG A 15 -16.95 13.03 2.69
N LEU A 16 -17.65 11.94 2.96
CA LEU A 16 -17.14 10.86 3.79
C LEU A 16 -16.35 9.91 2.90
N LEU A 17 -15.14 9.58 3.32
CA LEU A 17 -14.28 8.61 2.66
C LEU A 17 -14.13 7.41 3.60
N VAL A 18 -14.54 6.24 3.12
CA VAL A 18 -14.34 4.95 3.79
C VAL A 18 -13.08 4.32 3.19
N TYR A 19 -12.23 3.76 4.04
CA TYR A 19 -11.00 3.11 3.63
C TYR A 19 -10.74 1.86 4.47
N ALA A 20 -10.02 0.91 3.91
CA ALA A 20 -9.42 -0.23 4.59
C ALA A 20 -7.91 -0.18 4.30
N PHE A 21 -7.13 0.04 5.35
CA PHE A 21 -5.67 -0.02 5.28
C PHE A 21 -5.23 -1.49 5.42
N PRO A 22 -4.24 -1.97 4.64
CA PRO A 22 -3.88 -3.38 4.64
C PRO A 22 -3.50 -3.89 6.03
N ASP A 23 -4.18 -4.93 6.46
CA ASP A 23 -3.91 -5.64 7.72
C ASP A 23 -2.66 -6.52 7.63
N GLN A 24 -2.31 -6.95 6.41
CA GLN A 24 -1.17 -7.80 6.11
C GLN A 24 -0.42 -7.35 4.85
N LEU A 25 0.91 -7.52 4.87
CA LEU A 25 1.77 -7.52 3.69
C LEU A 25 2.42 -8.89 3.49
N THR A 26 2.37 -9.42 2.28
CA THR A 26 3.07 -10.67 1.90
C THR A 26 4.18 -10.38 0.91
N ILE A 27 5.36 -10.97 1.13
CA ILE A 27 6.53 -10.81 0.26
C ILE A 27 6.74 -12.09 -0.55
N SER A 28 7.06 -11.94 -1.83
CA SER A 28 7.45 -13.05 -2.72
C SER A 28 8.67 -12.65 -3.57
N PRO A 29 9.79 -13.40 -3.52
CA PRO A 29 10.03 -14.56 -2.64
C PRO A 29 10.08 -14.15 -1.17
N ALA A 30 9.76 -15.09 -0.27
CA ALA A 30 9.69 -14.82 1.17
C ALA A 30 11.04 -14.47 1.82
N ALA A 31 12.15 -14.74 1.13
CA ALA A 31 13.50 -14.32 1.47
C ALA A 31 14.27 -14.08 0.17
N LEU A 32 15.14 -13.08 0.15
CA LEU A 32 15.98 -12.75 -1.00
C LEU A 32 17.37 -13.33 -0.85
N VAL A 33 17.87 -13.94 -1.92
CA VAL A 33 19.27 -14.34 -2.05
C VAL A 33 20.00 -13.44 -3.04
N PRO A 34 21.33 -13.26 -2.89
CA PRO A 34 22.12 -12.51 -3.86
C PRO A 34 21.94 -13.07 -5.28
N GLY A 35 21.47 -12.22 -6.19
CA GLY A 35 21.20 -12.59 -7.58
C GLY A 35 19.72 -12.76 -7.92
N ASP A 36 18.83 -12.70 -6.94
CA ASP A 36 17.40 -12.64 -7.20
C ASP A 36 17.06 -11.39 -8.03
N PRO A 37 16.34 -11.54 -9.15
CA PRO A 37 16.13 -10.44 -10.09
C PRO A 37 14.99 -9.52 -9.67
N GLU A 38 14.02 -10.02 -8.91
CA GLU A 38 12.76 -9.32 -8.63
C GLU A 38 12.23 -9.67 -7.24
N VAL A 39 11.46 -8.75 -6.67
CA VAL A 39 10.69 -8.96 -5.44
C VAL A 39 9.30 -8.38 -5.60
N ALA A 40 8.30 -9.05 -5.06
CA ALA A 40 6.91 -8.64 -5.04
C ALA A 40 6.45 -8.43 -3.61
N CYS A 41 5.62 -7.40 -3.41
CA CYS A 41 4.95 -7.11 -2.15
C CYS A 41 3.46 -6.94 -2.38
N THR A 42 2.68 -7.74 -1.67
CA THR A 42 1.24 -7.79 -1.78
C THR A 42 0.59 -7.23 -0.53
N ALA A 43 -0.21 -6.19 -0.67
CA ALA A 43 -1.12 -5.68 0.35
C ALA A 43 -2.48 -6.37 0.22
N HIS A 44 -2.98 -6.90 1.33
CA HIS A 44 -4.28 -7.59 1.38
C HIS A 44 -5.35 -6.66 1.94
N LYS A 45 -6.61 -6.94 1.60
CA LYS A 45 -7.78 -6.30 2.20
C LYS A 45 -7.75 -4.76 2.15
N VAL A 46 -7.31 -4.20 1.02
CA VAL A 46 -7.09 -2.76 0.88
C VAL A 46 -8.16 -2.08 0.04
N THR A 47 -8.58 -0.87 0.46
CA THR A 47 -9.33 0.08 -0.35
C THR A 47 -9.12 1.50 0.20
N PRO A 48 -8.98 2.56 -0.63
CA PRO A 48 -8.93 2.56 -2.08
C PRO A 48 -7.58 2.09 -2.65
N VAL A 49 -7.57 1.67 -3.91
CA VAL A 49 -6.37 1.25 -4.67
C VAL A 49 -5.83 2.33 -5.62
N ASP A 50 -6.41 3.53 -5.59
CA ASP A 50 -5.94 4.65 -6.40
C ASP A 50 -4.49 5.00 -6.07
N PRO A 51 -3.61 5.22 -7.07
CA PRO A 51 -2.18 5.46 -6.83
C PRO A 51 -1.86 6.78 -6.10
N ASN A 52 -2.80 7.74 -6.05
CA ASN A 52 -2.64 8.93 -5.20
C ASN A 52 -2.96 8.64 -3.74
N ALA A 53 -3.72 7.58 -3.47
CA ALA A 53 -4.12 7.16 -2.14
C ALA A 53 -3.25 6.02 -1.60
N LEU A 54 -2.87 5.03 -2.40
CA LEU A 54 -2.04 3.89 -1.99
C LEU A 54 -0.75 3.86 -2.82
N SER A 55 0.39 3.84 -2.13
CA SER A 55 1.72 3.76 -2.76
C SER A 55 2.58 2.71 -2.08
N PHE A 56 3.47 2.10 -2.84
CA PHE A 56 4.45 1.14 -2.34
C PHE A 56 5.87 1.68 -2.51
N SER A 57 6.72 1.43 -1.53
CA SER A 57 8.14 1.73 -1.59
C SER A 57 8.95 0.50 -1.18
N LEU A 58 10.02 0.24 -1.93
CA LEU A 58 11.05 -0.73 -1.55
C LEU A 58 12.18 0.03 -0.85
N LEU A 59 12.47 -0.30 0.40
CA LEU A 59 13.39 0.41 1.25
C LEU A 59 14.63 -0.42 1.57
N LEU A 60 15.79 0.23 1.64
CA LEU A 60 17.01 -0.26 2.25
C LEU A 60 17.20 0.47 3.59
N GLY A 61 16.89 -0.21 4.71
CA GLY A 61 16.76 0.47 6.00
C GLY A 61 15.55 1.41 6.01
N ASP A 62 15.80 2.72 6.02
CA ASP A 62 14.77 3.77 6.05
C ASP A 62 14.76 4.63 4.76
N GLN A 63 15.59 4.28 3.77
CA GLN A 63 15.69 5.00 2.50
C GLN A 63 15.16 4.15 1.36
N GLU A 64 14.57 4.78 0.34
CA GLU A 64 14.16 4.06 -0.86
C GLU A 64 15.38 3.42 -1.55
N LEU A 65 15.21 2.19 -2.02
CA LEU A 65 16.28 1.43 -2.67
C LEU A 65 16.59 2.06 -4.03
N GLU A 66 17.76 2.70 -4.13
CA GLU A 66 18.23 3.28 -5.37
C GLU A 66 18.40 2.21 -6.46
N GLY A 67 17.86 2.47 -7.65
CA GLY A 67 17.97 1.59 -8.82
C GLY A 67 16.91 0.49 -8.90
N ALA A 68 16.03 0.35 -7.89
CA ALA A 68 14.86 -0.52 -7.99
C ALA A 68 13.87 0.03 -9.02
N GLN A 69 13.40 -0.83 -9.93
CA GLN A 69 12.44 -0.45 -10.97
C GLN A 69 11.08 -1.05 -10.66
N ALA A 70 10.10 -0.22 -10.31
CA ALA A 70 8.72 -0.65 -10.14
C ALA A 70 8.15 -1.12 -11.49
N LEU A 71 7.51 -2.29 -11.51
CA LEU A 71 6.89 -2.88 -12.68
C LEU A 71 5.40 -2.54 -12.79
N GLY A 72 4.82 -1.97 -11.73
CA GLY A 72 3.45 -1.50 -11.67
C GLY A 72 2.57 -2.38 -10.78
N PRO A 73 1.58 -1.79 -10.10
CA PRO A 73 0.71 -2.54 -9.22
C PRO A 73 -0.30 -3.40 -9.99
N GLU A 74 -0.37 -4.67 -9.62
CA GLU A 74 -1.41 -5.62 -10.03
C GLU A 74 -2.54 -5.57 -8.99
N VAL A 75 -3.79 -5.39 -9.43
CA VAL A 75 -4.96 -5.29 -8.54
C VAL A 75 -5.90 -6.45 -8.83
N GLU A 76 -6.25 -7.18 -7.77
CA GLU A 76 -7.18 -8.30 -7.80
C GLU A 76 -8.27 -8.07 -6.75
N GLU A 77 -9.51 -8.44 -7.06
CA GLU A 77 -10.59 -8.49 -6.04
C GLU A 77 -10.30 -9.64 -5.08
N GLU A 78 -10.39 -9.38 -3.79
CA GLU A 78 -10.18 -10.40 -2.77
C GLU A 78 -11.53 -11.03 -2.40
N GLU A 79 -11.74 -12.28 -2.83
CA GLU A 79 -12.98 -13.01 -2.54
C GLU A 79 -13.10 -13.28 -1.04
N GLU A 80 -13.97 -12.53 -0.36
CA GLU A 80 -14.39 -12.87 1.00
C GLU A 80 -15.61 -13.81 0.94
N PRO A 81 -15.69 -14.85 1.80
CA PRO A 81 -16.72 -15.88 1.74
C PRO A 81 -18.15 -15.40 2.07
N GLN A 82 -18.38 -14.11 2.30
CA GLN A 82 -19.68 -13.55 2.67
C GLN A 82 -20.15 -12.57 1.59
N GLU A 83 -21.29 -12.88 0.95
CA GLU A 83 -21.85 -12.22 -0.23
C GLU A 83 -22.30 -10.75 -0.02
N GLU A 84 -22.06 -10.14 1.15
CA GLU A 84 -22.56 -8.81 1.53
C GLU A 84 -21.48 -7.82 2.02
N GLU A 85 -20.19 -8.19 2.08
CA GLU A 85 -19.12 -7.27 2.51
C GLU A 85 -18.61 -6.37 1.36
N ASP A 86 -18.14 -5.17 1.71
CA ASP A 86 -17.54 -4.22 0.77
C ASP A 86 -16.38 -4.90 0.01
N VAL A 87 -16.33 -4.78 -1.32
CA VAL A 87 -15.27 -5.40 -2.14
C VAL A 87 -13.91 -4.82 -1.74
N LEU A 88 -13.06 -5.67 -1.16
CA LEU A 88 -11.68 -5.36 -0.84
C LEU A 88 -10.75 -5.91 -1.93
N PHE A 89 -9.55 -5.36 -1.99
CA PHE A 89 -8.59 -5.69 -3.04
C PHE A 89 -7.31 -6.24 -2.45
N ARG A 90 -6.67 -7.06 -3.27
CA ARG A 90 -5.28 -7.45 -3.15
C ARG A 90 -4.46 -6.66 -4.16
N VAL A 91 -3.46 -5.93 -3.69
CA VAL A 91 -2.59 -5.10 -4.55
C VAL A 91 -1.16 -5.57 -4.45
N THR A 92 -0.57 -5.99 -5.57
CA THR A 92 0.81 -6.48 -5.63
C THR A 92 1.68 -5.53 -6.43
N GLU A 93 2.65 -4.90 -5.77
CA GLU A 93 3.71 -4.15 -6.46
C GLU A 93 4.94 -5.05 -6.64
N ARG A 94 5.59 -4.95 -7.80
CA ARG A 94 6.79 -5.72 -8.12
C ARG A 94 7.93 -4.78 -8.45
N TRP A 95 9.13 -5.10 -7.99
CA TRP A 95 10.34 -4.37 -8.35
C TRP A 95 11.36 -5.30 -8.97
N ARG A 96 11.99 -4.85 -10.06
CA ARG A 96 13.27 -5.40 -10.49
C ARG A 96 14.38 -4.84 -9.61
N LEU A 97 15.15 -5.74 -9.02
CA LEU A 97 16.22 -5.40 -8.09
C LEU A 97 17.47 -4.95 -8.85
N PRO A 98 18.16 -3.90 -8.38
CA PRO A 98 19.48 -3.56 -8.88
C PRO A 98 20.50 -4.63 -8.44
N THR A 99 21.69 -4.60 -9.03
CA THR A 99 22.80 -5.41 -8.53
C THR A 99 23.22 -4.91 -7.16
N LEU A 100 22.83 -5.63 -6.11
CA LEU A 100 23.17 -5.28 -4.74
C LEU A 100 24.61 -5.72 -4.44
N ALA A 101 25.49 -4.76 -4.16
CA ALA A 101 26.88 -5.05 -3.85
C ALA A 101 27.04 -5.48 -2.38
N THR A 102 27.69 -6.64 -2.16
CA THR A 102 28.27 -7.11 -0.88
C THR A 102 27.32 -7.56 0.25
N PRO A 103 27.80 -8.44 1.16
CA PRO A 103 26.97 -9.49 1.77
C PRO A 103 26.25 -9.09 3.08
N VAL A 104 26.36 -7.84 3.51
CA VAL A 104 25.71 -7.33 4.74
C VAL A 104 24.92 -6.08 4.37
N LEU A 105 23.92 -6.25 3.53
CA LEU A 105 22.95 -5.18 3.27
C LEU A 105 22.13 -4.98 4.56
N PRO A 106 21.81 -3.72 4.93
CA PRO A 106 20.68 -3.47 5.82
C PRO A 106 19.46 -4.26 5.32
N ALA A 107 18.60 -4.72 6.23
CA ALA A 107 17.41 -5.45 5.82
C ALA A 107 16.60 -4.62 4.80
N LEU A 108 16.13 -5.29 3.76
CA LEU A 108 15.20 -4.71 2.81
C LEU A 108 13.80 -4.70 3.43
N TYR A 109 13.01 -3.71 3.09
CA TYR A 109 11.63 -3.62 3.56
C TYR A 109 10.71 -3.25 2.41
N CYS A 110 9.56 -3.90 2.35
CA CYS A 110 8.41 -3.34 1.65
C CYS A 110 7.66 -2.40 2.58
N GLN A 111 7.27 -1.24 2.08
CA GLN A 111 6.34 -0.35 2.78
C GLN A 111 5.13 -0.05 1.90
N ALA A 112 3.93 -0.34 2.40
CA ALA A 112 2.68 0.19 1.85
C ALA A 112 2.29 1.45 2.63
N THR A 113 2.02 2.54 1.91
CA THR A 113 1.65 3.84 2.49
C THR A 113 0.31 4.28 1.91
N MET A 114 -0.64 4.61 2.78
CA MET A 114 -1.94 5.15 2.41
C MET A 114 -2.04 6.62 2.81
N ARG A 115 -2.29 7.50 1.84
CA ARG A 115 -2.43 8.95 1.99
C ARG A 115 -3.87 9.38 1.68
N LEU A 116 -4.55 9.87 2.71
CA LEU A 116 -5.92 10.36 2.65
C LEU A 116 -5.97 11.81 3.14
N PRO A 117 -7.06 12.55 2.90
CA PRO A 117 -7.18 13.93 3.39
C PRO A 117 -6.99 14.02 4.92
N GLY A 118 -5.84 14.54 5.35
CA GLY A 118 -5.50 14.71 6.77
C GLY A 118 -5.01 13.46 7.50
N LEU A 119 -4.71 12.37 6.79
CA LEU A 119 -4.27 11.10 7.38
C LEU A 119 -3.22 10.42 6.49
N GLU A 120 -2.13 9.95 7.10
CA GLU A 120 -1.14 9.09 6.45
C GLU A 120 -0.92 7.84 7.33
N LEU A 121 -0.99 6.66 6.72
CA LEU A 121 -0.79 5.36 7.37
C LEU A 121 0.32 4.60 6.64
N SER A 122 1.17 3.88 7.37
CA SER A 122 2.22 3.05 6.77
C SER A 122 2.35 1.69 7.47
N HIS A 123 2.59 0.65 6.67
CA HIS A 123 2.84 -0.72 7.11
C HIS A 123 4.15 -1.14 6.49
N ARG A 124 5.11 -1.56 7.32
CA ARG A 124 6.42 -2.00 6.87
C ARG A 124 6.62 -3.48 7.16
N GLN A 125 7.01 -4.23 6.13
CA GLN A 125 7.30 -5.66 6.20
C GLN A 125 8.75 -5.89 5.82
N ALA A 126 9.50 -6.57 6.69
CA ALA A 126 10.88 -6.95 6.42
C ALA A 126 10.94 -8.03 5.34
N ILE A 127 11.98 -7.96 4.51
CA ILE A 127 12.34 -8.92 3.48
C ILE A 127 13.63 -9.61 3.95
N PRO A 128 13.51 -10.84 4.49
CA PRO A 128 14.64 -11.63 4.99
C PRO A 128 15.71 -11.95 3.94
#